data_AF-X1CXT2-F1
#
_entry.id   AF-X1CXT2-F1
#
_cell.length_a   1.000
_cell.length_b   1.000
_cell.length_c   1.000
_cell.angle_alpha   90.00
_cell.angle_beta   90.00
_cell.angle_gamma   90.00
#
_symmetry.space_group_name_H-M   'P 1'
#
loop_
_entity.id
_entity.type
_entity.pdbx_description
1 polymer ?
#
loop_
_entity_poly.entity_id
_entity_poly.type
_entity_poly.pdbx_seq_one_letter_code
_entity_poly.pdbx_strand_id
1 'polypeptide(L)'
;QIFADVTGKTIKTLRTTELGALGAAIGGGVAVGIYPHMEDAVKRVVKFEKEYYPRPENHQKYQLIYQLYQNLYQRVWDAWDMRLKVIGAVQEGVFREWKK
;
A
#
# COMPACT_ATOMS: atom_id res chain seq x y z
N GLN A 1 2.11 -10.63 8.99
CA GLN A 1 3.51 -10.89 9.34
C GLN A 1 4.50 -10.24 8.37
N ILE A 2 4.49 -10.56 7.07
CA ILE A 2 5.50 -10.05 6.08
C ILE A 2 5.64 -8.52 6.14
N PHE A 3 4.55 -7.75 6.09
CA PHE A 3 4.60 -6.29 6.18
C PHE A 3 5.28 -5.78 7.45
N ALA A 4 5.05 -6.41 8.60
CA ALA A 4 5.69 -6.04 9.85
C ALA A 4 7.20 -6.28 9.76
N ASP A 5 7.60 -7.46 9.30
CA ASP A 5 9.01 -7.84 9.16
C ASP A 5 9.73 -6.93 8.14
N VAL A 6 9.13 -6.62 7.00
CA VAL A 6 9.73 -5.74 5.98
C VAL A 6 9.85 -4.30 6.49
N THR A 7 8.78 -3.75 7.07
CA THR A 7 8.75 -2.32 7.48
C THR A 7 9.44 -2.05 8.81
N GLY A 8 9.68 -3.08 9.63
CA GLY A 8 10.18 -2.94 11.00
C GLY A 8 9.16 -2.31 11.96
N LYS A 9 7.89 -2.21 11.57
CA LYS A 9 6.81 -1.60 12.37
C LYS A 9 5.79 -2.65 12.80
N THR A 10 5.19 -2.44 13.97
CA THR A 10 4.03 -3.23 14.40
C THR A 10 2.84 -2.91 13.49
N ILE A 11 2.26 -3.95 12.89
CA ILE A 11 1.08 -3.82 12.02
C ILE A 11 -0.14 -4.31 12.80
N LYS A 12 -1.16 -3.46 12.93
CA LYS A 12 -2.44 -3.81 13.56
C LYS A 12 -3.52 -3.87 12.51
N THR A 13 -4.28 -4.97 12.47
CA THR A 13 -5.44 -5.11 11.59
C THR A 13 -6.71 -4.84 12.36
N LEU A 14 -7.71 -4.28 11.69
CA LEU A 14 -9.02 -3.99 12.27
C LEU A 14 -9.94 -5.20 12.11
N ARG A 15 -10.89 -5.34 13.04
CA ARG A 15 -11.90 -6.40 13.04
C ARG A 15 -12.94 -6.24 11.91
N THR A 16 -13.12 -5.01 11.42
CA THR A 16 -14.08 -4.69 10.36
C THR A 16 -13.37 -4.47 9.03
N THR A 17 -14.01 -4.90 7.95
CA THR A 17 -13.54 -4.72 6.58
C THR A 17 -14.05 -3.43 5.95
N GLU A 18 -15.17 -2.89 6.42
CA GLU A 18 -15.83 -1.69 5.88
C GLU A 18 -15.25 -0.39 6.48
N LEU A 19 -13.96 -0.15 6.25
CA LEU A 19 -13.24 0.97 6.86
C LEU A 19 -13.74 2.34 6.39
N GLY A 20 -14.13 2.45 5.13
CA GLY A 20 -14.67 3.69 4.57
C GLY A 20 -15.99 4.09 5.22
N ALA A 21 -16.92 3.13 5.33
CA ALA A 21 -18.21 3.34 5.99
C ALA A 21 -18.03 3.65 7.49
N LEU A 22 -17.13 2.96 8.18
CA LEU A 22 -16.82 3.24 9.58
C LEU A 22 -16.30 4.68 9.77
N GLY A 23 -15.40 5.13 8.91
CA GLY A 23 -14.88 6.49 8.93
C GLY A 23 -15.99 7.55 8.73
N ALA A 24 -16.87 7.32 7.76
CA ALA A 24 -18.02 8.18 7.52
C ALA A 24 -18.98 8.22 8.72
N ALA A 25 -19.26 7.07 9.34
CA ALA A 25 -20.11 6.98 10.53
C ALA A 25 -19.50 7.67 11.74
N ILE A 26 -18.19 7.55 11.95
CA ILE A 26 -17.44 8.28 12.99
C ILE A 26 -17.58 9.79 12.76
N GLY A 27 -17.30 10.27 11.54
CA GLY A 27 -17.38 11.69 11.21
C GLY A 27 -18.80 12.25 11.36
N GLY A 28 -19.80 11.53 10.86
CA GLY A 28 -21.20 11.89 11.03
C GLY A 28 -21.62 11.91 12.50
N GLY A 29 -21.19 10.92 13.29
CA GLY A 29 -21.47 10.84 14.72
C GLY A 29 -20.89 12.02 15.52
N VAL A 30 -19.71 12.51 15.16
CA VAL A 30 -19.17 13.74 15.74
C VAL A 30 -19.98 14.96 15.30
N ALA A 31 -20.30 15.07 14.00
CA ALA A 31 -21.03 16.21 13.45
C ALA A 31 -22.43 16.39 14.05
N VAL A 32 -23.13 15.29 14.37
CA VAL A 32 -24.46 15.33 15.02
C VAL A 32 -24.39 15.30 16.56
N GLY A 33 -23.19 15.37 17.14
CA GLY A 33 -22.98 15.43 18.59
C GLY A 33 -23.15 14.11 19.35
N ILE A 34 -23.22 12.95 18.65
CA ILE A 34 -23.21 11.62 19.29
C ILE A 34 -21.87 11.36 19.98
N TYR A 35 -20.78 11.81 19.37
CA TYR A 35 -19.45 11.79 19.96
C TYR A 35 -18.95 13.22 20.18
N PRO A 36 -18.40 13.54 21.37
CA PRO A 36 -17.87 14.88 21.64
C PRO A 36 -16.72 15.25 20.69
N HIS A 37 -15.80 14.31 20.50
CA HIS A 37 -14.59 14.48 19.69
C HIS A 37 -14.30 13.23 18.85
N MET A 38 -13.52 13.41 17.79
CA MET A 38 -13.11 12.34 16.88
C MET A 38 -12.36 11.22 17.62
N GLU A 39 -11.48 11.61 18.55
CA GLU A 39 -10.67 10.69 19.34
C GLU A 39 -11.53 9.78 20.22
N ASP A 40 -12.63 10.31 20.76
CA ASP A 40 -13.57 9.54 21.58
C ASP A 40 -14.34 8.53 20.74
N ALA A 41 -14.80 8.96 19.56
CA ALA A 41 -15.47 8.09 18.60
C ALA A 41 -14.55 6.92 18.22
N VAL A 42 -13.32 7.22 17.79
CA VAL A 42 -12.30 6.23 17.40
C VAL A 42 -12.05 5.23 18.52
N LYS A 43 -11.79 5.67 19.76
CA LYS A 43 -11.56 4.78 20.91
C LYS A 43 -12.74 3.83 21.17
N ARG A 44 -13.97 4.31 20.97
CA ARG A 44 -15.18 3.52 21.19
C ARG A 44 -15.39 2.47 20.10
N VAL A 45 -15.27 2.85 18.83
CA VAL A 45 -15.74 2.00 17.72
C VAL A 45 -14.64 1.26 16.96
N VAL A 46 -13.41 1.77 16.96
CA VAL A 46 -12.29 1.11 16.27
C VAL A 46 -11.77 -0.02 17.16
N LYS A 47 -11.86 -1.25 16.66
CA LYS A 47 -11.38 -2.46 17.35
C LYS A 47 -10.34 -3.18 16.51
N PHE A 48 -9.16 -3.39 17.10
CA PHE A 48 -8.12 -4.21 16.52
C PHE A 48 -8.46 -5.70 16.66
N GLU A 49 -8.10 -6.49 15.66
CA GLU A 49 -8.28 -7.95 15.65
C GLU A 49 -6.96 -8.67 15.89
N LYS A 50 -5.92 -8.30 15.12
CA LYS A 50 -4.61 -8.94 15.18
C LYS A 50 -3.51 -7.90 15.19
N GLU A 51 -2.44 -8.22 15.89
CA GLU A 51 -1.21 -7.43 15.90
C GLU A 51 -0.05 -8.31 15.43
N TYR A 52 0.73 -7.79 14.50
CA TYR A 52 1.91 -8.44 13.96
C TYR A 52 3.13 -7.62 14.36
N TYR A 53 3.96 -8.22 15.21
CA TYR A 53 5.21 -7.64 15.66
C TYR A 53 6.33 -8.01 14.67
N PRO A 54 7.23 -7.06 14.34
CA PRO A 54 8.37 -7.34 13.48
C PRO A 54 9.31 -8.33 14.17
N ARG A 55 9.76 -9.34 13.42
CA ARG A 55 10.80 -10.27 13.87
C ARG A 55 12.17 -9.72 13.44
N PRO A 56 13.09 -9.39 14.37
CA PRO A 56 14.38 -8.77 14.03
C PRO A 56 15.19 -9.57 12.99
N GLU A 57 15.21 -10.90 13.12
CA GLU A 57 15.91 -11.78 12.18
C GLU A 57 15.35 -11.71 10.75
N ASN A 58 14.02 -11.62 10.62
CA ASN A 58 13.38 -11.47 9.32
C ASN A 58 13.58 -10.06 8.77
N HIS A 59 13.52 -9.04 9.63
CA HIS A 59 13.74 -7.66 9.24
C HIS A 59 15.12 -7.47 8.59
N GLN A 60 16.17 -8.01 9.21
CA GLN A 60 17.52 -7.97 8.63
C GLN A 60 17.60 -8.62 7.24
N LYS A 61 16.96 -9.79 7.07
CA LYS A 61 16.90 -10.47 5.75
C LYS A 61 16.16 -9.62 4.72
N TYR A 62 15.01 -9.05 5.09
CA TYR A 62 14.24 -8.20 4.19
C TYR A 62 14.94 -6.88 3.86
N GLN A 63 15.77 -6.33 4.74
CA GLN A 63 16.58 -5.14 4.43
C GLN A 63 17.55 -5.41 3.27
N LEU A 64 18.25 -6.56 3.27
CA LEU A 64 19.14 -6.94 2.17
C LEU A 64 18.38 -7.12 0.85
N ILE A 65 17.21 -7.79 0.90
CA ILE A 65 16.35 -7.99 -0.27
C ILE A 65 15.81 -6.64 -0.78
N TYR A 66 15.43 -5.74 0.12
CA TYR A 66 14.91 -4.42 -0.24
C TYR A 66 15.96 -3.57 -0.95
N GLN A 67 17.22 -3.61 -0.50
CA GLN A 67 18.33 -2.94 -1.20
C GLN A 67 18.50 -3.46 -2.64
N LEU A 68 18.46 -4.78 -2.84
CA LEU A 68 18.49 -5.37 -4.18
C LEU A 68 17.28 -4.91 -5.03
N TYR A 69 16.07 -4.95 -4.44
CA TYR A 69 14.86 -4.49 -5.11
C TYR A 69 14.98 -3.03 -5.57
N GLN A 70 15.44 -2.12 -4.70
CA GLN A 70 15.64 -0.70 -5.05
C GLN A 70 16.63 -0.54 -6.20
N ASN A 71 17.74 -1.29 -6.16
CA ASN A 71 18.77 -1.27 -7.19
C ASN A 71 18.23 -1.72 -8.57
N LEU A 72 17.43 -2.79 -8.59
CA LEU A 72 16.78 -3.30 -9.80
C LEU A 72 15.69 -2.35 -10.28
N TYR A 73 14.84 -1.88 -9.38
CA TYR A 73 13.75 -0.97 -9.69
C TYR A 73 14.26 0.27 -10.42
N GLN A 74 15.29 0.94 -9.89
CA GLN A 74 15.86 2.12 -10.55
C GLN A 74 16.45 1.83 -11.92
N ARG A 75 17.09 0.66 -12.11
CA ARG A 75 17.69 0.30 -13.40
C ARG A 75 16.68 -0.11 -14.45
N VAL A 76 15.58 -0.73 -14.03
CA VAL A 76 14.57 -1.29 -14.93
C VAL A 76 13.47 -0.27 -15.23
N TRP A 77 13.30 0.77 -14.39
CA TRP A 77 12.18 1.70 -14.49
C TRP A 77 12.06 2.35 -15.88
N ASP A 78 13.16 2.88 -16.42
CA ASP A 78 13.14 3.57 -17.71
C ASP A 78 12.78 2.61 -18.87
N ALA A 79 13.33 1.40 -18.84
CA ALA A 79 13.00 0.35 -19.82
C ALA A 79 11.55 -0.11 -19.69
N TRP A 80 11.06 -0.21 -18.44
CA TRP A 80 9.66 -0.52 -18.17
C TRP A 80 8.76 0.59 -18.69
N ASP A 81 9.08 1.87 -18.50
CA ASP A 81 8.30 3.00 -19.04
C ASP A 81 8.29 3.01 -20.57
N MET A 82 9.44 2.75 -21.21
CA MET A 82 9.57 2.64 -22.66
C MET A 82 8.59 1.60 -23.26
N ARG A 83 8.24 0.54 -22.53
CA ARG A 83 7.28 -0.47 -22.98
C ARG A 83 5.93 0.14 -23.40
N LEU A 84 5.48 1.21 -22.73
CA LEU A 84 4.19 1.84 -23.03
C LEU A 84 4.22 2.50 -24.41
N LYS A 85 5.33 3.15 -24.74
CA LYS A 85 5.55 3.77 -26.06
C LYS A 85 5.62 2.71 -27.15
N VAL A 86 6.33 1.61 -26.90
CA VAL A 86 6.46 0.51 -27.86
C VAL A 86 5.13 -0.19 -28.09
N ILE A 87 4.40 -0.53 -27.03
CA ILE A 87 3.09 -1.19 -27.14
C ILE A 87 2.08 -0.27 -27.85
N GLY A 88 2.06 1.03 -27.51
CA GLY A 88 1.22 2.01 -28.20
C GLY A 88 1.53 2.09 -29.70
N ALA A 89 2.81 2.21 -30.07
CA ALA A 89 3.23 2.26 -31.47
C ALA A 89 2.89 0.98 -32.26
N VAL A 90 2.90 -0.19 -31.61
CA VAL A 90 2.47 -1.46 -32.22
C VAL A 90 0.95 -1.48 -32.43
N GLN A 91 0.18 -0.99 -31.46
CA GLN A 91 -1.29 -0.93 -31.55
C GLN A 91 -1.78 0.08 -32.61
N GLU A 92 -1.08 1.20 -32.76
CA GLU A 92 -1.38 2.24 -33.76
C GLU A 92 -0.88 1.89 -35.17
N GLY A 93 -0.19 0.76 -35.35
CA GLY A 93 0.26 0.28 -36.66
C GLY A 93 1.48 1.00 -37.25
N VAL A 94 2.12 1.91 -36.49
CA VAL A 94 3.29 2.71 -36.90
C VAL A 94 4.51 1.82 -37.22
N PHE A 95 4.59 0.62 -36.64
CA PHE A 95 5.67 -0.33 -36.90
C PHE A 95 5.65 -0.99 -38.29
N ARG A 96 4.61 -0.79 -39.12
CA ARG A 96 4.53 -1.39 -40.47
C ARG A 96 5.47 -0.72 -41.50
N GLU A 97 6.03 0.45 -41.22
CA GLU A 97 6.87 1.19 -42.19
C GLU A 97 8.37 0.85 -42.13
N TRP A 98 8.86 0.19 -41.07
CA TRP A 98 10.29 -0.14 -40.89
C TRP A 98 10.78 -1.38 -41.69
N LYS A 99 9.93 -1.97 -42.55
CA LYS A 99 10.26 -3.13 -43.40
C LYS A 99 10.33 -2.80 -44.90
N LYS A 100 10.78 -1.61 -45.29
CA LYS A 100 11.16 -1.31 -46.68
C LYS A 100 12.64 -1.04 -46.80
#